data_AF-I7II33-F1
#
_entry.id   AF-I7II33-F1
#
_cell.length_a   1.000
_cell.length_b   1.000
_cell.length_c   1.000
_cell.angle_alpha   90.00
_cell.angle_beta   90.00
_cell.angle_gamma   90.00
#
_symmetry.space_group_name_H-M   'P 1'
#
loop_
_entity.id
_entity.type
_entity.pdbx_description
1 polymer ?
#
loop_
_entity_poly.entity_id
_entity_poly.type
_entity_poly.pdbx_seq_one_letter_code
_entity_poly.pdbx_strand_id
1 'polypeptide(L)'
;EAGLQVELARSRYLLPRLKRMWGHLARQKSGGGKGGGFVKGEGEKQIELDRRMIRDRIHKLTASLKNVEKQRKERRKSKERQGITSFALIGYTNSGKSTLLNLLTSADTYVEDKLFATLDPKTRRCVLPCGRRVLVTDTVGFIRKL
;
A
#
# COMPACT_ATOMS: atom_id res chain seq x y z
N GLU A 1 -5.77 -1.33 -6.46
CA GLU A 1 -5.63 -2.19 -5.26
C GLU A 1 -4.57 -1.70 -4.29
N ALA A 2 -3.31 -1.55 -4.75
CA ALA A 2 -2.23 -1.01 -3.93
C ALA A 2 -2.62 0.31 -3.25
N GLY A 3 -3.25 1.23 -3.98
CA GLY A 3 -3.79 2.49 -3.41
C GLY A 3 -4.79 2.29 -2.26
N LEU A 4 -5.70 1.31 -2.34
CA LEU A 4 -6.65 1.01 -1.25
C LEU A 4 -5.93 0.47 -0.02
N GLN A 5 -4.90 -0.37 -0.20
CA GLN A 5 -4.10 -0.91 0.89
C GLN A 5 -3.26 0.19 1.55
N VAL A 6 -2.67 1.09 0.76
CA VAL A 6 -1.93 2.26 1.25
C VAL A 6 -2.84 3.22 2.01
N GLU A 7 -4.03 3.51 1.50
CA GLU A 7 -4.99 4.39 2.16
C GLU A 7 -5.52 3.78 3.47
N LEU A 8 -5.77 2.46 3.49
CA LEU A 8 -6.14 1.74 4.71
C LEU A 8 -5.01 1.79 5.74
N ALA A 9 -3.77 1.55 5.32
CA ALA A 9 -2.60 1.63 6.19
C ALA A 9 -2.42 3.04 6.76
N ARG A 10 -2.58 4.08 5.93
CA ARG A 10 -2.54 5.49 6.36
C ARG A 10 -3.64 5.80 7.37
N SER A 11 -4.86 5.33 7.13
CA SER A 11 -6.01 5.54 8.03
C SER A 11 -5.78 4.87 9.40
N ARG A 12 -5.28 3.62 9.40
CA ARG A 12 -4.89 2.90 10.62
C ARG A 12 -3.73 3.57 11.36
N TYR A 13 -2.78 4.15 10.63
CA TYR A 13 -1.65 4.87 11.21
C TYR A 13 -2.07 6.19 11.88
N LEU A 14 -3.02 6.91 11.28
CA LEU A 14 -3.51 8.19 11.78
C LEU A 14 -4.44 8.05 12.99
N LEU A 15 -5.31 7.04 13.02
CA LEU A 15 -6.32 6.85 14.07
C LEU A 15 -5.78 6.97 15.52
N PRO A 16 -4.68 6.30 15.92
CA PRO A 16 -4.13 6.45 17.28
C PRO A 16 -3.41 7.80 17.50
N ARG A 17 -3.02 8.51 16.43
CA ARG A 17 -2.21 9.75 16.48
C ARG A 17 -3.03 11.03 16.47
N LEU A 18 -4.31 10.98 16.10
CA LEU A 18 -5.22 12.14 16.08
C LEU A 18 -5.21 12.93 17.38
N LYS A 19 -5.27 12.26 18.55
CA LYS A 19 -5.26 12.92 19.86
C LYS A 19 -4.03 13.79 20.09
N ARG A 20 -2.84 13.34 19.65
CA ARG A 20 -1.58 14.08 19.81
C ARG A 20 -1.52 15.29 18.89
N MET A 21 -2.00 15.16 17.65
CA MET A 21 -2.03 16.26 16.68
C MET A 21 -2.94 17.40 17.16
N TRP A 22 -4.12 17.08 17.69
CA TRP A 22 -5.05 18.06 18.24
C TRP A 22 -4.54 18.78 19.50
N GLY A 23 -3.76 18.11 20.35
CA GLY A 23 -3.11 18.75 21.50
C GLY A 23 -2.19 19.92 21.12
N HIS A 24 -1.54 19.84 19.96
CA HIS A 24 -0.75 20.95 19.40
C HIS A 24 -1.62 22.06 18.78
N LEU A 25 -2.70 21.71 18.06
CA LEU A 25 -3.64 22.67 17.47
C LEU A 25 -4.38 23.51 18.51
N ALA A 26 -4.78 22.89 19.64
CA ALA A 26 -5.43 23.58 20.75
C ALA A 26 -4.48 24.58 21.43
N ARG A 27 -3.17 24.28 21.50
CA ARG A 27 -2.15 25.20 22.02
C ARG A 27 -1.82 26.34 21.04
N GLN A 28 -1.74 26.06 19.74
CA GLN A 28 -1.40 27.06 18.73
C GLN A 28 -2.50 28.12 18.53
N LYS A 29 -3.79 27.75 18.68
CA LYS A 29 -4.91 28.70 18.64
C LYS A 29 -5.08 29.55 19.92
N SER A 30 -4.37 29.23 20.99
CA SER A 30 -4.38 29.99 22.26
C SER A 30 -3.39 31.18 22.28
N GLY A 31 -2.55 31.33 21.25
CA GLY A 31 -1.46 32.30 21.21
C GLY A 31 -1.77 33.68 20.59
N GLY A 32 -3.02 33.99 20.23
CA GLY A 32 -3.35 35.26 19.60
C GLY A 32 -4.78 35.71 19.89
N GLY A 33 -4.95 36.61 20.85
CA GLY A 33 -6.19 37.33 21.08
C GLY A 33 -6.81 37.11 22.46
N LYS A 34 -6.86 38.18 23.25
CA LYS A 34 -7.67 38.27 24.48
C LYS A 34 -9.13 37.93 24.15
N GLY A 35 -9.70 36.97 24.88
CA GLY A 35 -11.15 36.71 24.93
C GLY A 35 -11.60 35.52 24.07
N GLY A 36 -12.02 34.45 24.74
CA GLY A 36 -12.63 33.28 24.10
C GLY A 36 -11.94 31.98 24.49
N GLY A 37 -12.02 31.63 25.78
CA GLY A 37 -11.65 30.28 26.21
C GLY A 37 -12.49 29.27 25.43
N PHE A 38 -11.83 28.38 24.69
CA PHE A 38 -12.50 27.21 24.14
C PHE A 38 -13.23 26.51 25.28
N VAL A 39 -14.55 26.38 25.16
CA VAL A 39 -15.37 25.68 26.14
C VAL A 39 -14.82 24.26 26.25
N LYS A 40 -14.32 23.91 27.44
CA LYS A 40 -13.79 22.59 27.80
C LYS A 40 -14.82 21.52 27.40
N GLY A 41 -14.69 20.95 26.20
CA GLY A 41 -15.65 20.00 25.61
C GLY A 41 -15.83 20.09 24.08
N GLU A 42 -15.66 21.25 23.43
CA GLU A 42 -15.83 21.34 21.97
C GLU A 42 -14.73 20.60 21.19
N GLY A 43 -13.48 20.72 21.64
CA GLY A 43 -12.36 19.99 21.05
C GLY A 43 -12.45 18.47 21.25
N GLU A 44 -13.00 18.01 22.38
CA GLU A 44 -13.20 16.58 22.64
C GLU A 44 -14.28 15.98 21.74
N LYS A 45 -15.38 16.72 21.53
CA LYS A 45 -16.44 16.33 20.60
C LYS A 45 -15.92 16.26 19.16
N GLN A 46 -15.12 17.22 18.72
CA GLN A 46 -14.54 17.21 17.37
C GLN A 46 -13.55 16.05 17.16
N ILE A 47 -12.71 15.73 18.15
CA ILE A 47 -11.80 14.57 18.10
C ILE A 47 -12.59 13.26 17.96
N GLU A 48 -13.71 13.11 18.65
CA GLU A 48 -14.52 11.89 18.54
C GLU A 48 -15.24 11.79 17.19
N LEU A 49 -15.71 12.91 16.63
CA LEU A 49 -16.26 12.95 15.27
C LEU A 49 -15.21 12.57 14.23
N ASP A 50 -13.99 13.12 14.30
CA ASP A 50 -12.87 12.76 13.40
C ASP A 50 -12.50 11.28 13.51
N ARG A 51 -12.45 10.75 14.74
CA ARG A 51 -12.22 9.33 14.98
C ARG A 51 -13.30 8.47 14.35
N ARG A 52 -14.56 8.87 14.48
CA ARG A 52 -15.68 8.17 13.85
C ARG A 52 -15.55 8.17 12.34
N MET A 53 -15.27 9.31 11.71
CA MET A 53 -15.06 9.42 10.27
C MET A 53 -13.92 8.51 9.77
N ILE A 54 -12.81 8.45 10.50
CA ILE A 54 -11.67 7.59 10.13
C ILE A 54 -12.01 6.10 10.33
N ARG A 55 -12.73 5.72 11.39
CA ARG A 55 -13.23 4.35 11.57
C ARG A 55 -14.16 3.96 10.42
N ASP A 56 -15.09 4.81 10.05
CA ASP A 56 -16.02 4.56 8.93
C ASP A 56 -15.26 4.40 7.61
N ARG A 57 -14.22 5.22 7.38
CA ARG A 57 -13.33 5.09 6.23
C ARG A 57 -12.60 3.74 6.23
N ILE A 58 -12.06 3.32 7.38
CA ILE A 58 -11.42 2.00 7.55
C ILE A 58 -12.40 0.88 7.22
N HIS A 59 -13.64 0.94 7.71
CA HIS A 59 -14.66 -0.06 7.42
C HIS A 59 -14.97 -0.15 5.92
N LYS A 60 -15.20 1.00 5.26
CA LYS A 60 -15.43 1.06 3.82
C LYS A 60 -14.26 0.50 3.02
N LEU A 61 -13.03 0.93 3.30
CA LEU A 61 -11.82 0.46 2.62
C LEU A 61 -11.59 -1.05 2.83
N THR A 62 -11.85 -1.56 4.03
CA THR A 62 -11.73 -2.99 4.34
C THR A 62 -12.76 -3.80 3.55
N ALA A 63 -14.00 -3.32 3.45
CA ALA A 63 -15.04 -3.98 2.64
C ALA A 63 -14.67 -3.99 1.14
N SER A 64 -14.18 -2.86 0.61
CA SER A 64 -13.70 -2.78 -0.78
C SER A 64 -12.54 -3.74 -1.04
N LEU A 65 -11.59 -3.88 -0.10
CA LEU A 65 -10.48 -4.82 -0.24
C LEU A 65 -10.94 -6.29 -0.27
N LYS A 66 -11.97 -6.68 0.49
CA LYS A 66 -12.53 -8.04 0.42
C LYS A 66 -13.03 -8.38 -0.99
N ASN A 67 -13.66 -7.43 -1.68
CA ASN A 67 -14.11 -7.62 -3.05
C ASN A 67 -12.93 -7.82 -4.01
N VAL A 68 -11.85 -7.05 -3.84
CA VAL A 68 -10.64 -7.19 -4.64
C VAL A 68 -9.94 -8.53 -4.38
N GLU A 69 -9.89 -9.00 -3.13
CA GLU A 69 -9.37 -10.33 -2.79
C GLU A 69 -10.17 -11.46 -3.45
N LYS A 70 -11.50 -11.34 -3.51
CA LYS A 70 -12.36 -12.30 -4.21
C LYS A 70 -12.00 -12.37 -5.71
N GLN A 71 -11.90 -11.21 -6.37
CA GLN A 71 -11.49 -11.14 -7.78
C GLN A 71 -10.08 -11.72 -8.01
N ARG A 72 -9.13 -11.49 -7.10
CA ARG A 72 -7.80 -12.10 -7.15
C ARG A 72 -7.84 -13.62 -7.08
N LYS A 73 -8.65 -14.18 -6.17
CA LYS A 73 -8.81 -15.64 -6.04
C LYS A 73 -9.37 -16.26 -7.32
N GLU A 74 -10.35 -15.62 -7.95
CA GLU A 74 -10.91 -16.07 -9.23
C GLU A 74 -9.86 -16.03 -10.36
N ARG A 75 -9.07 -14.96 -10.46
CA ARG A 75 -7.95 -14.86 -11.40
C ARG A 75 -6.90 -15.95 -11.16
N ARG A 76 -6.57 -16.26 -9.91
CA ARG A 76 -5.62 -17.33 -9.57
C ARG A 76 -6.15 -18.70 -10.00
N LYS A 77 -7.41 -19.01 -9.69
CA LYS A 77 -8.07 -20.26 -10.13
C LYS A 77 -8.07 -20.41 -11.65
N SER A 78 -8.32 -19.32 -12.38
CA SER A 78 -8.28 -19.33 -13.85
C SER A 78 -6.88 -19.66 -14.38
N LYS A 79 -5.82 -19.07 -13.82
CA LYS A 79 -4.42 -19.37 -14.19
C LYS A 79 -4.03 -20.82 -13.88
N GLU A 80 -4.47 -21.33 -12.73
CA GLU A 80 -4.21 -22.71 -12.30
C GLU A 80 -4.85 -23.73 -13.24
N ARG A 81 -6.09 -23.47 -13.68
CA ARG A 81 -6.79 -24.28 -14.70
C ARG A 81 -6.10 -24.27 -16.07
N GLN A 82 -5.42 -23.18 -16.43
CA GLN A 82 -4.69 -23.07 -17.69
C GLN A 82 -3.32 -23.77 -17.68
N GLY A 83 -2.89 -24.33 -16.53
CA GLY A 83 -1.60 -25.03 -16.42
C GLY A 83 -0.37 -24.13 -16.56
N ILE A 84 -0.55 -22.80 -16.50
CA ILE A 84 0.54 -21.84 -16.69
C ILE A 84 1.33 -21.72 -15.38
N THR A 85 2.57 -22.18 -15.39
CA THR A 85 3.49 -22.06 -14.25
C THR A 85 3.88 -20.60 -14.05
N SER A 86 3.80 -20.10 -12.81
CA SER A 86 4.18 -18.73 -12.45
C SER A 86 5.22 -18.67 -11.34
N PHE A 87 6.22 -17.83 -11.51
CA PHE A 87 7.27 -17.50 -10.54
C PHE A 87 7.16 -16.05 -10.09
N ALA A 88 7.63 -15.76 -8.88
CA ALA A 88 7.69 -14.42 -8.32
C ALA A 88 9.12 -14.12 -7.86
N LEU A 89 9.65 -12.94 -8.23
CA LEU A 89 10.93 -12.45 -7.75
C LEU A 89 10.72 -11.69 -6.44
N ILE A 90 11.42 -12.08 -5.38
CA ILE A 90 11.28 -11.54 -4.02
C ILE A 90 12.67 -11.12 -3.51
N GLY A 91 12.74 -10.02 -2.74
CA GLY A 91 14.03 -9.49 -2.25
C GLY A 91 13.98 -8.00 -1.89
N TYR A 92 15.05 -7.47 -1.32
CA TYR A 92 15.13 -6.06 -0.91
C TYR A 92 15.06 -5.07 -2.09
N THR A 93 14.62 -3.85 -1.81
CA THR A 93 14.76 -2.74 -2.77
C THR A 93 16.23 -2.62 -3.21
N ASN A 94 16.43 -2.26 -4.48
CA ASN A 94 17.75 -2.18 -5.12
C ASN A 94 18.56 -3.49 -5.19
N SER A 95 17.97 -4.66 -4.94
CA SER A 95 18.68 -5.95 -5.05
C SER A 95 18.76 -6.51 -6.49
N GLY A 96 18.49 -5.69 -7.51
CA GLY A 96 18.53 -6.13 -8.92
C GLY A 96 17.37 -7.00 -9.41
N LYS A 97 16.24 -7.10 -8.68
CA LYS A 97 15.07 -7.92 -9.11
C LYS A 97 14.53 -7.53 -10.48
N SER A 98 14.34 -6.23 -10.72
CA SER A 98 13.80 -5.72 -11.97
C SER A 98 14.80 -5.92 -13.12
N THR A 99 16.09 -5.79 -12.84
CA THR A 99 17.17 -6.13 -13.78
C THR A 99 17.11 -7.62 -14.16
N LEU A 100 16.95 -8.51 -13.19
CA LEU A 100 16.80 -9.94 -13.45
C LEU A 100 15.55 -10.24 -14.29
N LEU A 101 14.42 -9.60 -14.00
CA LEU A 101 13.21 -9.77 -14.82
C LEU A 101 13.47 -9.36 -16.29
N ASN A 102 14.15 -8.24 -16.51
CA ASN A 102 14.49 -7.76 -17.84
C ASN A 102 15.36 -8.73 -18.61
N LEU A 103 16.42 -9.24 -17.96
CA LEU A 103 17.31 -10.22 -18.55
C LEU A 103 16.58 -11.53 -18.90
N LEU A 104 15.64 -11.97 -18.07
CA LEU A 104 14.85 -13.19 -18.32
C LEU A 104 13.78 -13.03 -19.40
N THR A 105 13.36 -11.80 -19.71
CA THR A 105 12.19 -11.54 -20.58
C THR A 105 12.49 -10.64 -21.77
N SER A 106 13.76 -10.27 -21.96
CA SER A 106 14.23 -9.29 -22.96
C SER A 106 13.38 -8.02 -22.96
N ALA A 107 12.98 -7.56 -21.77
CA ALA A 107 12.05 -6.45 -21.61
C ALA A 107 12.77 -5.17 -21.17
N ASP A 108 12.34 -4.04 -21.71
CA ASP A 108 12.77 -2.69 -21.32
C ASP A 108 12.01 -2.18 -20.08
N THR A 109 12.02 -2.96 -18.99
CA THR A 109 11.44 -2.40 -17.75
C THR A 109 12.39 -1.35 -17.20
N TYR A 110 11.90 -0.13 -17.02
CA TYR A 110 12.65 0.94 -16.36
C TYR A 110 13.25 0.46 -15.02
N VAL A 111 14.59 0.52 -14.90
CA VAL A 111 15.35 0.20 -13.69
C VAL A 111 16.07 1.46 -13.25
N GLU A 112 15.81 1.91 -12.03
CA GLU A 112 16.55 3.01 -11.40
C GLU A 112 17.04 2.57 -10.01
N ASP A 113 18.18 3.15 -9.60
CA ASP A 113 18.71 3.05 -8.25
C ASP A 113 17.93 3.96 -7.28
N LYS A 114 16.65 3.63 -7.08
CA LYS A 114 15.75 4.33 -6.17
C LYS A 114 14.95 3.32 -5.35
N LEU A 115 14.63 3.70 -4.11
CA LEU A 115 13.65 2.98 -3.31
C LEU A 115 12.31 2.97 -4.07
N PHE A 116 11.65 1.80 -4.10
CA PHE A 116 10.38 1.59 -4.81
C PHE A 116 10.43 1.71 -6.35
N ALA A 117 11.57 1.42 -7.01
CA ALA A 117 11.65 1.35 -8.47
C ALA A 117 10.54 0.48 -9.12
N THR A 118 10.06 -0.54 -8.41
CA THR A 118 8.84 -1.30 -8.75
C THR A 118 7.77 -1.07 -7.69
N LEU A 119 6.69 -0.34 -8.04
CA LEU A 119 5.52 -0.10 -7.19
C LEU A 119 4.36 -1.07 -7.45
N ASP A 120 4.13 -1.41 -8.72
CA ASP A 120 3.12 -2.37 -9.12
C ASP A 120 3.77 -3.69 -9.56
N PRO A 121 3.21 -4.85 -9.19
CA PRO A 121 3.77 -6.13 -9.62
C PRO A 121 3.69 -6.26 -11.13
N LYS A 122 4.82 -6.51 -11.79
CA LYS A 122 4.92 -6.63 -13.25
C LYS A 122 5.07 -8.10 -13.63
N THR A 123 4.05 -8.69 -14.25
CA THR A 123 4.10 -10.06 -14.76
C THR A 123 4.46 -10.08 -16.24
N ARG A 124 5.44 -10.89 -16.63
CA ARG A 124 5.90 -11.09 -18.00
C ARG A 124 5.97 -12.58 -18.33
N ARG A 125 5.91 -12.92 -19.62
CA ARG A 125 6.11 -14.29 -20.12
C ARG A 125 7.59 -14.50 -20.40
N CYS A 126 8.10 -15.67 -20.04
CA CYS A 126 9.46 -16.13 -20.30
C CYS A 126 9.40 -17.56 -20.87
N VAL A 127 10.35 -17.92 -21.72
CA VAL A 127 10.56 -19.28 -22.19
C VAL A 127 11.80 -19.82 -21.48
N LEU A 128 11.63 -20.91 -20.73
CA LEU A 128 12.75 -21.58 -20.08
C LEU A 128 13.61 -22.33 -21.10
N PRO A 129 14.89 -22.65 -20.79
CA PRO A 129 15.75 -23.45 -21.67
C PRO A 129 15.14 -24.81 -22.07
N CYS A 130 14.26 -25.36 -21.22
CA CYS A 130 13.51 -26.59 -21.52
C CYS A 130 12.29 -26.38 -22.44
N GLY A 131 12.12 -25.20 -23.05
CA GLY A 131 11.02 -24.88 -23.97
C GLY A 131 9.68 -24.54 -23.28
N ARG A 132 9.59 -24.65 -21.94
CA ARG A 132 8.35 -24.39 -21.20
C ARG A 132 8.09 -22.88 -21.06
N ARG A 133 6.87 -22.46 -21.40
CA ARG A 133 6.39 -21.09 -21.18
C ARG A 133 5.96 -20.90 -19.73
N VAL A 134 6.49 -19.86 -19.10
CA VAL A 134 6.22 -19.52 -17.70
C VAL A 134 5.95 -18.03 -17.55
N LEU A 135 5.26 -17.67 -16.46
CA LEU A 135 5.06 -16.27 -16.08
C LEU A 135 6.04 -15.92 -14.97
N VAL A 136 6.76 -14.82 -15.10
CA VAL A 136 7.64 -14.29 -14.05
C VAL A 136 7.08 -12.94 -13.61
N THR A 137 6.90 -12.75 -12.31
CA THR A 137 6.37 -11.51 -11.73
C THR A 137 7.43 -10.83 -10.89
N ASP A 138 7.80 -9.60 -11.24
CA ASP A 138 8.57 -8.72 -10.35
C ASP A 138 7.64 -8.14 -9.28
N THR A 139 8.10 -8.15 -8.03
CA THR A 139 7.32 -7.71 -6.87
C THR A 139 7.97 -6.50 -6.20
N VAL A 140 7.20 -5.78 -5.39
CA VAL A 140 7.71 -4.65 -4.60
C VAL A 140 8.80 -5.16 -3.66
N GLY A 141 9.94 -4.47 -3.63
CA GLY A 141 11.06 -4.86 -2.79
C GLY A 141 10.82 -4.62 -1.31
N PHE A 142 11.43 -5.46 -0.46
CA PHE A 142 11.45 -5.22 0.98
C PHE A 142 12.31 -3.99 1.33
N ILE A 143 11.96 -3.34 2.44
CA ILE A 143 12.72 -2.24 3.02
C ILE A 143 13.14 -2.64 4.43
N ARG A 144 14.41 -2.41 4.77
CA ARG A 144 14.91 -2.61 6.13
C ARG A 144 14.55 -1.39 6.97
N LYS A 145 13.96 -1.59 8.15
CA LYS A 145 13.92 -0.54 9.17
C LYS A 145 15.34 -0.40 9.70
N LEU A 146 16.05 0.63 9.25
CA LEU A 146 17.29 1.10 9.86
C LEU A 146 16.94 1.96 11.07
#